data_AF-A0A9D0VED1-F1
#
_entry.id   AF-A0A9D0VED1-F1
#
_cell.length_a   1.000
_cell.length_b   1.000
_cell.length_c   1.000
_cell.angle_alpha   90.00
_cell.angle_beta   90.00
_cell.angle_gamma   90.00
#
_symmetry.space_group_name_H-M   'P 1'
#
loop_
_entity.id
_entity.type
_entity.pdbx_description
1 polymer ?
#
loop_
_entity_poly.entity_id
_entity_poly.type
_entity_poly.pdbx_seq_one_letter_code
_entity_poly.pdbx_strand_id
1 'polypeptide(L)'
;MIVDIGGGRTHVAVVSLGGIVVHGTLSSGGGDLDEAIMTWLRDNKGLIIGERTSENLKVRVGSTTPELHRDLRMRIRGRDHDSGRPRELEVTAADLAAAVADTVGQIRRVVLETLGKTPPELSADIIDRGVLTCGGTSRLRGLDTQLREDTGLPVLQAEDPERCVVRGAELLLRDVALLERVAAAL
;
A
#
# COMPACT_ATOMS: atom_id res chain seq x y z
N MET A 1 -13.15 1.38 -9.08
CA MET A 1 -11.87 0.61 -9.14
C MET A 1 -11.43 0.25 -7.73
N ILE A 2 -10.81 -0.92 -7.51
CA ILE A 2 -10.33 -1.35 -6.18
C ILE A 2 -8.81 -1.57 -6.25
N VAL A 3 -8.09 -1.10 -5.24
CA VAL A 3 -6.64 -1.29 -5.05
C VAL A 3 -6.41 -1.92 -3.67
N ASP A 4 -6.10 -3.20 -3.63
CA ASP A 4 -5.75 -3.93 -2.40
C ASP A 4 -4.23 -3.99 -2.24
N ILE A 5 -3.71 -3.39 -1.17
CA ILE A 5 -2.29 -3.29 -0.88
C ILE A 5 -1.99 -4.14 0.36
N GLY A 6 -1.66 -5.40 0.11
CA GLY A 6 -1.37 -6.39 1.14
C GLY A 6 0.08 -6.34 1.64
N GLY A 7 0.49 -7.42 2.32
CA GLY A 7 1.85 -7.58 2.82
C GLY A 7 2.86 -7.91 1.72
N GLY A 8 2.58 -8.86 0.82
CA GLY A 8 3.53 -9.27 -0.23
C GLY A 8 3.08 -8.98 -1.66
N ARG A 9 1.86 -8.48 -1.84
CA ARG A 9 1.29 -8.20 -3.17
C ARG A 9 0.39 -6.98 -3.12
N THR A 10 0.31 -6.32 -4.26
CA THR A 10 -0.69 -5.30 -4.54
C THR A 10 -1.54 -5.76 -5.71
N HIS A 11 -2.86 -5.79 -5.52
CA HIS A 11 -3.84 -6.16 -6.53
C HIS A 11 -4.68 -4.94 -6.91
N VAL A 12 -4.82 -4.72 -8.21
CA VAL A 12 -5.65 -3.66 -8.76
C VAL A 12 -6.71 -4.30 -9.64
N ALA A 13 -7.98 -3.96 -9.44
CA ALA A 13 -9.08 -4.52 -10.21
C ALA A 13 -10.15 -3.49 -10.55
N VAL A 14 -10.65 -3.56 -11.77
CA VAL A 14 -11.90 -2.94 -12.20
C VAL A 14 -12.96 -4.03 -12.25
N VAL A 15 -13.97 -3.92 -11.39
CA VAL A 15 -15.05 -4.90 -11.26
C VAL A 15 -16.33 -4.31 -11.86
N SER A 16 -17.00 -5.08 -12.70
CA SER A 16 -18.31 -4.74 -13.25
C SER A 16 -19.15 -6.01 -13.42
N LEU A 17 -20.47 -5.90 -13.21
CA LEU A 17 -21.43 -7.01 -13.35
C LEU A 17 -21.01 -8.31 -12.63
N GLY A 18 -20.34 -8.21 -11.48
CA GLY A 18 -19.90 -9.35 -10.68
C GLY A 18 -18.64 -10.07 -11.19
N GLY A 19 -17.93 -9.50 -12.17
CA GLY A 19 -16.67 -10.03 -12.69
C GLY A 19 -15.56 -8.98 -12.73
N ILE A 20 -14.31 -9.45 -12.82
CA ILE A 20 -13.14 -8.59 -13.02
C ILE A 20 -12.99 -8.35 -14.53
N VAL A 21 -13.01 -7.07 -14.94
CA VAL A 21 -12.87 -6.68 -16.35
C VAL A 21 -11.40 -6.42 -16.69
N VAL A 22 -10.70 -5.68 -15.84
CA VAL A 22 -9.26 -5.40 -15.98
C VAL A 22 -8.61 -5.56 -14.62
N HIS A 23 -7.40 -6.14 -14.60
CA HIS A 23 -6.62 -6.24 -13.38
C HIS A 23 -5.13 -6.00 -13.62
N GLY A 24 -4.44 -5.63 -12.54
CA GLY A 24 -2.99 -5.56 -12.44
C GLY A 24 -2.56 -6.22 -11.14
N THR A 25 -1.39 -6.86 -11.16
CA THR A 25 -0.79 -7.44 -9.95
C THR A 25 0.67 -7.03 -9.89
N LEU A 26 1.09 -6.57 -8.72
CA LEU A 26 2.48 -6.30 -8.38
C LEU A 26 2.87 -7.25 -7.25
N SER A 27 3.99 -7.98 -7.43
CA SER A 27 4.58 -8.85 -6.40
C SER A 27 5.38 -8.04 -5.39
N SER A 28 4.78 -6.96 -4.86
CA SER A 28 5.35 -6.08 -3.87
C SER A 28 4.23 -5.44 -3.03
N GLY A 29 4.47 -5.26 -1.73
CA GLY A 29 3.51 -4.72 -0.78
C GLY A 29 4.17 -4.18 0.50
N GLY A 30 3.49 -4.38 1.62
CA GLY A 30 3.91 -3.91 2.95
C GLY A 30 5.26 -4.45 3.43
N GLY A 31 5.60 -5.71 3.16
CA GLY A 31 6.86 -6.32 3.56
C GLY A 31 8.04 -5.76 2.79
N ASP A 32 7.87 -5.49 1.49
CA ASP A 32 8.88 -4.81 0.67
C ASP A 32 9.16 -3.39 1.15
N LEU A 33 8.15 -2.70 1.70
CA LEU A 33 8.38 -1.40 2.37
C LEU A 33 9.25 -1.57 3.61
N ASP A 34 9.04 -2.63 4.41
CA ASP A 34 9.86 -2.89 5.58
C ASP A 34 11.30 -3.23 5.20
N GLU A 35 11.50 -4.01 4.14
CA GLU A 35 12.82 -4.31 3.58
C GLU A 35 13.52 -3.05 3.08
N ALA A 36 12.79 -2.16 2.40
CA ALA A 36 13.31 -0.88 1.93
C ALA A 36 13.75 0.02 3.10
N ILE A 37 12.95 0.09 4.17
CA ILE A 37 13.28 0.83 5.39
C ILE A 37 14.53 0.25 6.08
N MET A 38 14.62 -1.08 6.22
CA MET A 38 15.80 -1.72 6.81
C MET A 38 17.07 -1.45 6.00
N THR A 39 16.96 -1.55 4.68
CA THR A 39 18.07 -1.30 3.74
C THR A 39 18.53 0.15 3.83
N TRP A 40 17.60 1.09 3.76
CA TRP A 40 17.90 2.52 3.83
C TRP A 40 18.55 2.92 5.17
N LEU A 41 18.07 2.38 6.30
CA LEU A 41 18.68 2.67 7.60
C LEU A 41 20.11 2.10 7.72
N ARG A 42 20.34 0.91 7.14
CA ARG A 42 21.69 0.32 7.07
C ARG A 42 22.62 1.20 6.23
N ASP A 43 22.20 1.59 5.03
CA ASP A 43 23.04 2.29 4.06
C ASP A 43 23.24 3.78 4.39
N ASN A 44 22.21 4.47 4.90
CA ASN A 44 22.24 5.92 5.12
C ASN A 44 22.53 6.32 6.57
N LYS A 45 22.28 5.43 7.55
CA LYS A 45 22.45 5.73 8.98
C LYS A 45 23.38 4.74 9.69
N GLY A 46 23.84 3.69 9.01
CA GLY A 46 24.70 2.65 9.59
C GLY A 46 24.03 1.85 10.70
N LEU A 47 22.70 1.75 10.71
CA LEU A 47 21.95 1.02 11.74
C LEU A 47 21.19 -0.16 11.16
N ILE A 48 21.51 -1.35 11.65
CA ILE A 48 20.80 -2.58 11.35
C ILE A 48 19.67 -2.75 12.36
N ILE A 49 18.44 -2.90 11.86
CA ILE A 49 17.25 -3.21 12.66
C ILE A 49 16.56 -4.46 12.12
N GLY A 50 15.67 -5.05 12.91
CA GLY A 50 14.83 -6.17 12.49
C GLY A 50 13.47 -5.74 11.95
N GLU A 51 12.81 -6.67 11.28
CA GLU A 51 11.50 -6.49 10.62
C GLU A 51 10.44 -5.87 11.54
N ARG A 52 10.30 -6.35 12.79
CA ARG A 52 9.34 -5.80 13.76
C ARG A 52 9.57 -4.33 14.08
N THR A 53 10.83 -3.88 14.13
CA THR A 53 11.15 -2.46 14.34
C THR A 53 10.84 -1.67 13.08
N SER A 54 11.10 -2.24 11.90
CA SER A 54 10.77 -1.65 10.60
C SER A 54 9.26 -1.43 10.42
N GLU A 55 8.45 -2.46 10.66
CA GLU A 55 6.98 -2.37 10.61
C GLU A 55 6.45 -1.31 11.59
N ASN A 56 7.01 -1.24 12.79
CA ASN A 56 6.60 -0.24 13.78
C ASN A 56 6.93 1.19 13.31
N LEU A 57 8.10 1.39 12.69
CA LEU A 57 8.44 2.66 12.04
C LEU A 57 7.45 2.99 10.92
N LYS A 58 7.18 2.04 10.02
CA LYS A 58 6.24 2.20 8.91
C LYS A 58 4.86 2.64 9.39
N VAL A 59 4.30 1.98 10.41
CA VAL A 59 2.98 2.32 10.96
C VAL A 59 2.97 3.66 11.69
N ARG A 60 3.98 3.94 12.52
CA ARG A 60 3.98 5.13 13.39
C ARG A 60 4.46 6.40 12.73
N VAL A 61 5.48 6.30 11.88
CA VAL A 61 6.20 7.43 11.30
C VAL A 61 6.08 7.48 9.78
N GLY A 62 5.69 6.36 9.14
CA GLY A 62 5.60 6.26 7.69
C GLY A 62 4.64 7.29 7.08
N SER A 63 5.16 8.00 6.09
CA SER A 63 4.43 8.97 5.28
C SER A 63 5.14 9.15 3.94
N THR A 64 4.37 9.32 2.87
CA THR A 64 4.85 9.67 1.53
C THR A 64 4.73 11.18 1.25
N THR A 65 4.15 11.94 2.18
CA THR A 65 4.01 13.41 2.18
C THR A 65 4.65 14.01 3.45
N PRO A 66 5.96 13.81 3.65
CA PRO A 66 6.65 14.13 4.90
C PRO A 66 6.54 15.62 5.29
N GLU A 67 6.36 16.52 4.33
CA GLU A 67 6.15 17.95 4.55
C GLU A 67 4.87 18.29 5.33
N LEU A 68 3.84 17.42 5.28
CA LEU A 68 2.61 17.52 6.07
C LEU A 68 2.72 16.79 7.43
N HIS A 69 3.79 16.03 7.64
CA HIS A 69 3.98 15.15 8.78
C HIS A 69 5.35 15.34 9.47
N ARG A 70 5.86 16.57 9.47
CA ARG A 70 7.22 16.92 9.94
C ARG A 70 7.50 16.55 11.40
N ASP A 71 6.47 16.50 12.24
CA ASP A 71 6.62 16.18 13.65
C ASP A 71 6.75 14.67 13.93
N LEU A 72 6.42 13.82 12.95
CA LEU A 72 6.52 12.38 13.10
C LEU A 72 7.99 11.94 13.16
N ARG A 73 8.37 11.44 14.32
CA ARG A 73 9.69 10.89 14.59
C ARG A 73 9.61 9.80 15.65
N MET A 74 10.57 8.88 15.63
CA MET A 74 10.66 7.80 16.60
C MET A 74 12.12 7.44 16.87
N ARG A 75 12.46 7.27 18.14
CA ARG A 75 13.75 6.69 18.54
C ARG A 75 13.69 5.18 18.45
N ILE A 76 14.68 4.59 17.80
CA ILE A 76 14.82 3.15 17.61
C ILE A 76 16.19 2.69 18.07
N ARG A 77 16.26 1.44 18.52
CA ARG A 77 17.51 0.77 18.88
C ARG A 77 17.80 -0.30 17.85
N GLY A 78 19.07 -0.42 17.49
CA GLY A 78 19.56 -1.43 16.57
C GLY A 78 21.01 -1.75 16.85
N ARG A 79 21.63 -2.41 15.88
CA ARG A 79 23.05 -2.72 15.90
C ARG A 79 23.76 -1.79 14.92
N ASP A 80 24.80 -1.12 15.39
CA ASP A 80 25.68 -0.33 14.54
C ASP A 80 26.37 -1.25 13.52
N HIS A 81 26.35 -0.86 12.24
CA HIS A 81 26.80 -1.69 11.12
C HIS A 81 28.31 -1.98 11.22
N ASP A 82 29.11 -1.00 11.61
CA ASP A 82 30.57 -1.10 11.59
C ASP A 82 31.11 -1.69 12.89
N SER A 83 30.63 -1.20 14.04
CA SER A 83 31.13 -1.62 15.35
C SER A 83 30.42 -2.85 15.93
N GLY A 84 29.24 -3.21 15.41
CA GLY A 84 28.42 -4.30 15.92
C GLY A 84 27.79 -4.05 17.30
N ARG A 85 27.95 -2.84 17.87
CA ARG A 85 27.45 -2.50 19.21
C ARG A 85 26.00 -1.97 19.17
N PRO A 86 25.23 -2.10 20.25
CA PRO A 86 23.92 -1.47 20.35
C PRO A 86 24.01 0.05 20.20
N ARG A 87 23.16 0.63 19.36
CA ARG A 87 23.07 2.08 19.11
C ARG A 87 21.61 2.51 19.01
N GLU A 88 21.33 3.72 19.47
CA GLU A 88 20.02 4.37 19.34
C GLU A 88 20.12 5.53 18.34
N LEU A 89 19.08 5.72 17.52
CA LEU A 89 18.94 6.90 16.65
C LEU A 89 17.47 7.31 16.51
N GLU A 90 17.26 8.55 16.11
CA GLU A 90 15.94 9.07 15.75
C GLU A 90 15.71 8.97 14.24
N VAL A 91 14.55 8.42 13.85
CA VAL A 91 14.07 8.34 12.46
C VAL A 91 12.87 9.26 12.29
N THR A 92 12.85 10.01 11.20
CA THR A 92 11.80 10.97 10.87
C THR A 92 10.91 10.48 9.71
N ALA A 93 9.76 11.12 9.50
CA ALA A 93 8.94 10.87 8.31
C ALA A 93 9.69 11.12 7.00
N ALA A 94 10.61 12.09 6.95
CA ALA A 94 11.41 12.37 5.76
C ALA A 94 12.40 11.23 5.44
N ASP A 95 13.01 10.63 6.47
CA ASP A 95 13.86 9.45 6.31
C ASP A 95 13.04 8.27 5.73
N LEU A 96 11.84 8.02 6.29
CA LEU A 96 10.98 6.94 5.80
C LEU A 96 10.44 7.19 4.39
N ALA A 97 10.06 8.43 4.06
CA ALA A 97 9.61 8.81 2.72
C ALA A 97 10.69 8.50 1.68
N ALA A 98 11.95 8.84 1.98
CA ALA A 98 13.09 8.53 1.12
C ALA A 98 13.32 7.01 1.00
N ALA A 99 13.18 6.28 2.11
CA ALA A 99 13.37 4.84 2.13
C ALA A 99 12.35 4.08 1.27
N VAL A 100 11.08 4.50 1.27
CA VAL A 100 9.98 3.77 0.61
C VAL A 100 9.62 4.28 -0.78
N ALA A 101 10.27 5.34 -1.27
CA ALA A 101 9.90 6.04 -2.48
C ALA A 101 9.77 5.12 -3.71
N ASP A 102 10.73 4.19 -3.89
CA ASP A 102 10.75 3.28 -5.04
C ASP A 102 9.58 2.29 -5.00
N THR A 103 9.37 1.61 -3.86
CA THR A 103 8.28 0.65 -3.66
C THR A 103 6.91 1.31 -3.82
N VAL A 104 6.73 2.50 -3.23
CA VAL A 104 5.52 3.30 -3.42
C VAL A 104 5.33 3.70 -4.88
N GLY A 105 6.41 4.08 -5.58
CA GLY A 105 6.39 4.38 -7.01
C GLY A 105 5.94 3.19 -7.86
N GLN A 106 6.33 1.96 -7.51
CA GLN A 106 5.87 0.75 -8.19
C GLN A 106 4.36 0.51 -7.97
N ILE A 107 3.87 0.70 -6.75
CA ILE A 107 2.44 0.61 -6.42
C ILE A 107 1.64 1.63 -7.24
N ARG A 108 2.09 2.89 -7.28
CA ARG A 108 1.44 3.95 -8.08
C ARG A 108 1.42 3.60 -9.57
N ARG A 109 2.51 3.05 -10.09
CA ARG A 109 2.62 2.64 -11.50
C ARG A 109 1.62 1.54 -11.85
N VAL A 110 1.49 0.48 -11.06
CA VAL A 110 0.54 -0.60 -11.37
C VAL A 110 -0.92 -0.11 -11.35
N VAL A 111 -1.24 0.87 -10.51
CA VAL A 111 -2.56 1.53 -10.50
C VAL A 111 -2.79 2.27 -11.82
N LEU A 112 -1.85 3.13 -12.24
CA LEU A 112 -1.96 3.87 -13.49
C LEU A 112 -2.02 2.97 -14.72
N GLU A 113 -1.18 1.93 -14.78
CA GLU A 113 -1.19 0.96 -15.87
C GLU A 113 -2.52 0.21 -15.97
N THR A 114 -3.15 -0.11 -14.84
CA THR A 114 -4.45 -0.79 -14.82
C THR A 114 -5.56 0.17 -15.24
N LEU A 115 -5.52 1.42 -14.78
CA LEU A 115 -6.46 2.47 -15.20
C LEU A 115 -6.36 2.71 -16.72
N GLY A 116 -5.15 2.80 -17.28
CA GLY A 116 -4.93 3.02 -18.71
C GLY A 116 -5.38 1.87 -19.62
N LYS A 117 -5.53 0.65 -19.08
CA LYS A 117 -6.09 -0.51 -19.79
C LYS A 117 -7.62 -0.60 -19.68
N THR A 118 -8.24 0.26 -18.87
CA THR A 118 -9.68 0.19 -18.62
C THR A 118 -10.47 0.67 -19.84
N PRO A 119 -11.46 -0.10 -20.33
CA PRO A 119 -12.30 0.32 -21.44
C PRO A 119 -13.03 1.64 -21.16
N PRO A 120 -13.20 2.53 -22.16
CA PRO A 120 -13.85 3.83 -21.99
C PRO A 120 -15.24 3.77 -21.35
N GLU A 121 -15.98 2.68 -21.60
CA GLU A 121 -17.33 2.45 -21.09
C GLU A 121 -17.36 2.33 -19.56
N LEU A 122 -16.25 1.93 -18.94
CA LEU A 122 -16.11 1.82 -17.48
C LEU A 122 -15.35 3.01 -16.87
N SER A 123 -14.65 3.80 -17.70
CA SER A 123 -13.91 4.96 -17.24
C SER A 123 -14.83 6.03 -16.64
N ALA A 124 -16.03 6.23 -17.22
CA ALA A 124 -17.01 7.18 -16.70
C ALA A 124 -17.42 6.85 -15.25
N ASP A 125 -17.74 5.58 -14.97
CA ASP A 125 -18.09 5.12 -13.62
C ASP A 125 -16.94 5.29 -12.62
N ILE A 126 -15.70 5.12 -13.07
CA ILE A 126 -14.49 5.31 -12.25
C ILE A 126 -14.25 6.80 -11.99
N ILE A 127 -14.53 7.68 -12.93
CA ILE A 127 -14.44 9.14 -12.74
C ILE A 127 -15.41 9.58 -11.63
N ASP A 128 -16.64 9.07 -11.64
CA ASP A 128 -17.65 9.45 -10.66
C ASP A 128 -17.42 8.83 -9.28
N ARG A 129 -17.04 7.54 -9.21
CA ARG A 129 -16.89 6.80 -7.94
C ARG A 129 -15.48 6.81 -7.38
N GLY A 130 -14.48 7.05 -8.22
CA GLY A 130 -13.08 7.02 -7.86
C GLY A 130 -12.47 5.63 -7.67
N VAL A 131 -11.35 5.64 -6.96
CA VAL A 131 -10.53 4.49 -6.59
C VAL A 131 -10.74 4.18 -5.10
N LEU A 132 -11.13 2.95 -4.79
CA LEU A 132 -11.22 2.45 -3.42
C LEU A 132 -9.94 1.70 -3.05
N THR A 133 -9.24 2.12 -2.00
CA THR A 133 -8.06 1.43 -1.48
C THR A 133 -8.41 0.57 -0.26
N CYS A 134 -7.81 -0.61 -0.18
CA CYS A 134 -7.88 -1.51 0.96
C CYS A 134 -6.54 -2.25 1.16
N GLY A 135 -6.49 -3.18 2.12
CA GLY A 135 -5.26 -3.80 2.57
C GLY A 135 -4.53 -2.94 3.60
N GLY A 136 -3.81 -3.57 4.53
CA GLY A 136 -3.20 -2.86 5.68
C GLY A 136 -2.23 -1.75 5.25
N THR A 137 -1.48 -1.98 4.17
CA THR A 137 -0.50 -1.04 3.64
C THR A 137 -1.16 0.22 3.04
N SER A 138 -2.45 0.18 2.70
CA SER A 138 -3.19 1.37 2.25
C SER A 138 -3.25 2.49 3.29
N ARG A 139 -2.98 2.20 4.57
CA ARG A 139 -2.91 3.19 5.66
C ARG A 139 -1.63 4.03 5.66
N LEU A 140 -0.67 3.77 4.78
CA LEU A 140 0.53 4.59 4.65
C LEU A 140 0.12 6.04 4.33
N ARG A 141 0.46 6.97 5.23
CA ARG A 141 0.01 8.36 5.15
C ARG A 141 0.49 9.01 3.86
N GLY A 142 -0.40 9.67 3.14
CA GLY A 142 -0.09 10.35 1.88
C GLY A 142 -0.15 9.46 0.64
N LEU A 143 -0.28 8.13 0.78
CA LEU A 143 -0.41 7.24 -0.36
C LEU A 143 -1.67 7.53 -1.17
N ASP A 144 -2.79 7.79 -0.48
CA ASP A 144 -4.05 8.21 -1.09
C ASP A 144 -3.91 9.53 -1.86
N THR A 145 -3.11 10.46 -1.32
CA THR A 145 -2.85 11.78 -1.89
C THR A 145 -2.03 11.65 -3.17
N GLN A 146 -0.95 10.87 -3.15
CA GLN A 146 -0.15 10.60 -4.34
C GLN A 146 -0.94 9.86 -5.42
N LEU A 147 -1.78 8.89 -5.05
CA LEU A 147 -2.65 8.22 -6.01
C LEU A 147 -3.69 9.18 -6.62
N ARG A 148 -4.23 10.12 -5.83
CA ARG A 148 -5.16 11.15 -6.30
C ARG A 148 -4.50 12.10 -7.29
N GLU A 149 -3.27 12.53 -7.00
CA GLU A 149 -2.46 13.37 -7.90
C GLU A 149 -2.16 12.67 -9.23
N ASP A 150 -1.75 11.41 -9.17
CA ASP A 150 -1.39 10.64 -10.35
C ASP A 150 -2.57 10.32 -11.25
N THR A 151 -3.68 9.89 -10.65
CA THR A 151 -4.86 9.42 -11.39
C THR A 151 -5.78 10.57 -11.79
N GLY A 152 -5.73 11.70 -11.07
CA GLY A 152 -6.73 12.76 -11.18
C GLY A 152 -8.12 12.37 -10.66
N LEU A 153 -8.23 11.24 -9.93
CA LEU A 153 -9.49 10.66 -9.47
C LEU A 153 -9.64 10.77 -7.95
N PRO A 154 -10.87 10.83 -7.42
CA PRO A 154 -11.09 10.64 -5.99
C PRO A 154 -10.50 9.31 -5.52
N VAL A 155 -9.70 9.33 -4.46
CA VAL A 155 -9.19 8.13 -3.79
C VAL A 155 -9.84 8.05 -2.41
N LEU A 156 -10.54 6.96 -2.17
CA LEU A 156 -11.26 6.64 -0.95
C LEU A 156 -10.59 5.46 -0.27
N GLN A 157 -10.40 5.52 1.03
CA GLN A 157 -9.93 4.39 1.81
C GLN A 157 -11.11 3.64 2.42
N ALA A 158 -11.08 2.31 2.36
CA ALA A 158 -12.04 1.48 3.06
C ALA A 158 -11.95 1.69 4.58
N GLU A 159 -13.09 1.61 5.29
CA GLU A 159 -13.17 1.86 6.73
C GLU A 159 -12.29 0.90 7.56
N ASP A 160 -12.32 -0.38 7.20
CA ASP A 160 -11.52 -1.45 7.83
C ASP A 160 -10.71 -2.18 6.74
N PRO A 161 -9.65 -1.53 6.21
CA PRO A 161 -8.97 -1.96 5.00
C PRO A 161 -8.27 -3.31 5.18
N GLU A 162 -7.81 -3.62 6.40
CA GLU A 162 -7.16 -4.89 6.76
C GLU A 162 -8.13 -6.07 6.77
N ARG A 163 -9.44 -5.81 6.97
CA ARG A 163 -10.47 -6.85 7.05
C ARG A 163 -11.35 -6.94 5.81
N CYS A 164 -11.13 -6.11 4.79
CA CYS A 164 -11.95 -6.11 3.57
C CYS A 164 -12.03 -7.49 2.92
N VAL A 165 -10.89 -8.19 2.79
CA VAL A 165 -10.83 -9.51 2.13
C VAL A 165 -11.65 -10.55 2.90
N VAL A 166 -11.44 -10.68 4.22
CA VAL A 166 -12.15 -11.68 5.03
C VAL A 166 -13.65 -11.38 5.13
N ARG A 167 -14.03 -10.11 5.24
CA ARG A 167 -15.45 -9.69 5.23
C ARG A 167 -16.10 -9.94 3.88
N GLY A 168 -15.40 -9.66 2.77
CA GLY A 168 -15.87 -9.96 1.43
C GLY A 168 -16.13 -11.45 1.23
N ALA A 169 -15.22 -12.30 1.69
CA ALA A 169 -15.39 -13.75 1.67
C ALA A 169 -16.58 -14.21 2.52
N GLU A 170 -16.75 -13.66 3.73
CA GLU A 170 -17.90 -13.95 4.58
C GLU A 170 -19.23 -13.60 3.89
N LEU A 171 -19.32 -12.42 3.27
CA LEU A 171 -20.51 -11.98 2.55
C LEU A 171 -20.79 -12.86 1.33
N LEU A 172 -19.76 -13.23 0.57
CA LEU A 172 -19.89 -14.11 -0.60
C LEU A 172 -20.46 -15.47 -0.21
N LEU A 173 -20.00 -16.05 0.90
CA LEU A 173 -20.49 -17.35 1.39
C LEU A 173 -21.98 -17.33 1.78
N ARG A 174 -22.55 -16.14 2.01
CA ARG A 174 -23.98 -15.96 2.35
C ARG A 174 -24.85 -15.75 1.10
N ASP A 175 -24.26 -15.54 -0.07
CA ASP A 175 -24.95 -15.33 -1.35
C ASP A 175 -24.59 -16.45 -2.33
N VAL A 176 -25.39 -17.51 -2.34
CA VAL A 176 -25.15 -18.70 -3.17
C VAL A 176 -25.14 -18.36 -4.66
N ALA A 177 -26.01 -17.47 -5.11
CA ALA A 177 -26.11 -17.10 -6.53
C ALA A 177 -24.88 -16.31 -6.99
N LEU A 178 -24.38 -15.38 -6.16
CA LEU A 178 -23.14 -14.68 -6.45
C LEU A 178 -21.94 -15.64 -6.37
N LEU A 179 -21.89 -16.53 -5.38
CA LEU A 179 -20.83 -17.52 -5.24
C LEU A 179 -20.72 -18.43 -6.47
N GLU A 180 -21.84 -18.96 -6.96
CA GLU A 180 -21.87 -19.79 -8.17
C GLU A 180 -21.34 -19.03 -9.39
N ARG A 181 -21.74 -17.76 -9.55
CA ARG A 181 -21.27 -16.89 -10.65
C ARG A 181 -19.77 -16.62 -10.59
N VAL A 182 -19.25 -16.31 -9.41
CA VAL A 182 -17.81 -16.03 -9.22
C VAL A 182 -16.99 -17.30 -9.39
N ALA A 183 -17.46 -18.43 -8.85
CA ALA A 183 -16.78 -19.72 -8.94
C ALA A 183 -16.71 -20.23 -10.40
N ALA A 184 -17.71 -19.94 -11.22
CA ALA A 184 -17.71 -20.29 -12.64
C ALA A 184 -16.78 -19.41 -13.50
N ALA A 185 -16.31 -18.28 -12.96
CA ALA A 185 -15.43 -17.32 -13.65
C ALA A 185 -13.94 -17.48 -13.28
N LEU A 186 -13.60 -18.39 -12.37
CA LEU A 186 -12.24 -18.79 -11.98
C LEU A 186 -11.78 -20.00 -12.80
#